data_AF-W9Z2Q0-F1
#
_entry.id   AF-W9Z2Q0-F1
#
_cell.length_a   1.000
_cell.length_b   1.000
_cell.length_c   1.000
_cell.angle_alpha   90.00
_cell.angle_beta   90.00
_cell.angle_gamma   90.00
#
_symmetry.space_group_name_H-M   'P 1'
#
loop_
_entity.id
_entity.type
_entity.pdbx_description
1 polymer ?
#
loop_
_entity_poly.entity_id
_entity_poly.type
_entity_poly.pdbx_seq_one_letter_code
_entity_poly.pdbx_strand_id
1 'polypeptide(L)'
;MTGPPEPWHLLNIPSEIRHQIWRLVFAEHHVVRTKDEAGFQKPDCQACRNDSHQSAALPAWEQVFRPLLTCKQIFREARHILLASSTFYTGTGAFTTARVAANNEVRRVAVWLHIDDNNRIESGTIMKLIGFEFPNLQHLAIHAHMRPPESYENLCDAIPLGAAIVRLERDKRHTQVTMEFDYVWHGVMFDSPFLGEITTQDSLEDHELVVRDLIEDDAFVEAALADARGVDADDDDDDEQAMTAALLRVTRSHERRWFEKLHRRTLVA
;
A
#
# COMPACT_ATOMS: atom_id res chain seq x y z
N MET A 1 -11.78 -57.88 17.43
CA MET A 1 -10.89 -56.95 18.17
C MET A 1 -10.61 -55.77 17.25
N THR A 2 -11.43 -54.73 17.31
CA THR A 2 -11.11 -53.45 16.66
C THR A 2 -10.21 -52.69 17.62
N GLY A 3 -8.92 -52.56 17.26
CA GLY A 3 -7.99 -51.73 18.03
C GLY A 3 -8.54 -50.30 18.18
N PRO A 4 -8.04 -49.54 19.16
CA PRO A 4 -8.41 -48.13 19.29
C PRO A 4 -8.17 -47.43 17.93
N PRO A 5 -9.08 -46.54 17.49
CA PRO A 5 -8.90 -45.84 16.23
C PRO A 5 -7.53 -45.17 16.24
N GLU A 6 -6.73 -45.44 15.20
CA GLU A 6 -5.44 -44.76 15.06
C GLU A 6 -5.67 -43.25 15.17
N PRO A 7 -4.87 -42.53 15.97
CA PRO A 7 -4.99 -41.09 16.07
C PRO A 7 -4.87 -40.52 14.66
N TRP A 8 -5.82 -39.66 14.28
CA TRP A 8 -5.89 -39.05 12.96
C TRP A 8 -4.64 -38.20 12.72
N HIS A 9 -3.61 -38.83 12.17
CA HIS A 9 -2.37 -38.17 11.84
C HIS A 9 -2.55 -37.44 10.52
N LEU A 10 -2.15 -36.17 10.44
CA LEU A 10 -2.27 -35.35 9.23
C LEU A 10 -1.74 -36.07 7.98
N LEU A 11 -0.62 -36.80 8.10
CA LEU A 11 -0.04 -37.56 6.98
C LEU A 11 -0.92 -38.69 6.44
N ASN A 12 -1.86 -39.21 7.24
CA ASN A 12 -2.75 -40.30 6.84
C ASN A 12 -3.98 -39.80 6.05
N ILE A 13 -4.20 -38.48 6.01
CA ILE A 13 -5.27 -37.84 5.25
C ILE A 13 -4.80 -37.65 3.79
N PRO A 14 -5.62 -37.90 2.75
CA PRO A 14 -5.26 -37.61 1.36
C PRO A 14 -4.75 -36.18 1.13
N SER A 15 -3.79 -36.01 0.21
CA SER A 15 -3.16 -34.71 -0.11
C SER A 15 -4.17 -33.64 -0.49
N GLU A 16 -5.24 -34.01 -1.19
CA GLU A 16 -6.28 -33.11 -1.66
C GLU A 16 -7.03 -32.50 -0.47
N ILE A 17 -7.33 -33.31 0.55
CA ILE A 17 -7.99 -32.85 1.78
C ILE A 17 -7.01 -32.01 2.61
N ARG A 18 -5.73 -32.40 2.70
CA ARG A 18 -4.71 -31.57 3.36
C ARG A 18 -4.59 -30.20 2.73
N HIS A 19 -4.60 -30.10 1.40
CA HIS A 19 -4.59 -28.81 0.70
C HIS A 19 -5.80 -27.94 1.01
N GLN A 20 -6.99 -28.53 1.13
CA GLN A 20 -8.19 -27.80 1.56
C GLN A 20 -8.04 -27.28 2.99
N ILE A 21 -7.54 -28.12 3.91
CA ILE A 21 -7.25 -27.71 5.29
C ILE A 21 -6.26 -26.54 5.28
N TRP A 22 -5.16 -26.62 4.53
CA TRP A 22 -4.19 -25.52 4.46
C TRP A 22 -4.77 -24.24 3.90
N ARG A 23 -5.60 -24.30 2.86
CA ARG A 23 -6.28 -23.11 2.34
C ARG A 23 -7.19 -22.48 3.37
N LEU A 24 -7.93 -23.28 4.15
CA LEU A 24 -8.80 -22.79 5.21
C LEU A 24 -8.00 -22.20 6.37
N VAL A 25 -6.95 -22.88 6.83
CA VAL A 25 -6.11 -22.41 7.93
C VAL A 25 -5.39 -21.11 7.55
N PHE A 26 -4.94 -20.97 6.30
CA PHE A 26 -4.11 -19.84 5.89
C PHE A 26 -4.82 -18.72 5.13
N ALA A 27 -6.15 -18.79 4.95
CA ALA A 27 -6.92 -17.91 4.06
C ALA A 27 -6.69 -16.39 4.28
N GLU A 28 -6.35 -16.00 5.50
CA GLU A 28 -6.27 -14.61 5.96
C GLU A 28 -5.09 -14.39 6.92
N HIS A 29 -3.97 -15.08 6.71
CA HIS A 29 -2.80 -14.85 7.55
C HIS A 29 -2.08 -13.54 7.19
N HIS A 30 -1.82 -12.72 8.19
CA HIS A 30 -1.03 -11.50 8.04
C HIS A 30 0.37 -11.76 8.59
N VAL A 31 1.39 -11.53 7.77
CA VAL A 31 2.77 -11.88 8.12
C VAL A 31 3.74 -10.76 7.79
N VAL A 32 4.74 -10.60 8.65
CA VAL A 32 5.88 -9.71 8.43
C VAL A 32 7.13 -10.58 8.29
N ARG A 33 8.08 -10.16 7.47
CA ARG A 33 9.38 -10.83 7.40
C ARG A 33 10.14 -10.59 8.70
N THR A 34 10.75 -11.63 9.28
CA THR A 34 11.48 -11.53 10.56
C THR A 34 12.54 -10.42 10.58
N LYS A 35 13.14 -10.08 9.44
CA LYS A 35 14.13 -8.99 9.32
C LYS A 35 13.52 -7.59 9.21
N ASP A 36 12.23 -7.52 8.93
CA ASP A 36 11.43 -6.31 8.76
C ASP A 36 10.54 -6.05 10.00
N GLU A 37 10.66 -6.88 11.06
CA GLU A 37 9.94 -6.76 12.35
C GLU A 37 10.07 -5.37 13.01
N ALA A 38 11.08 -4.59 12.63
CA ALA A 38 11.43 -3.34 13.30
C ALA A 38 11.05 -2.03 12.58
N GLY A 39 10.38 -2.01 11.42
CA GLY A 39 10.23 -0.69 10.77
C GLY A 39 9.47 -0.56 9.46
N PHE A 40 8.25 -1.08 9.36
CA PHE A 40 7.29 -0.50 8.39
C PHE A 40 6.51 0.67 9.00
N GLN A 41 6.33 0.70 10.32
CA GLN A 41 5.78 1.85 11.04
C GLN A 41 6.89 2.77 11.53
N LYS A 42 6.69 4.08 11.35
CA LYS A 42 7.61 5.11 11.84
C LYS A 42 7.14 5.62 13.20
N PRO A 43 7.98 5.60 14.27
CA PRO A 43 7.58 6.09 15.59
C PRO A 43 7.16 7.56 15.58
N ASP A 44 7.69 8.37 14.67
CA ASP A 44 7.38 9.79 14.47
C ASP A 44 6.14 10.02 13.60
N CYS A 45 5.58 8.99 12.96
CA CYS A 45 4.37 9.09 12.16
C CYS A 45 3.11 8.91 13.03
N GLN A 46 2.22 9.89 13.02
CA GLN A 46 0.98 9.87 13.80
C GLN A 46 -0.05 8.88 13.24
N ALA A 47 -0.20 8.78 11.92
CA ALA A 47 -1.03 7.74 11.28
C ALA A 47 -0.62 6.33 11.75
N CYS A 48 0.68 6.02 11.74
CA CYS A 48 1.18 4.73 12.27
C CYS A 48 0.83 4.48 13.74
N ARG A 49 0.82 5.52 14.57
CA ARG A 49 0.44 5.40 15.99
C ARG A 49 -1.06 5.15 16.15
N ASN A 50 -1.89 5.78 15.32
CA ASN A 50 -3.34 5.60 15.33
C ASN A 50 -3.73 4.21 14.81
N ASP A 51 -3.01 3.68 13.82
CA ASP A 51 -3.17 2.33 13.26
C ASP A 51 -2.57 1.21 14.10
N SER A 52 -1.96 1.54 15.24
CA SER A 52 -1.29 0.56 16.12
C SER A 52 -2.20 -0.58 16.59
N HIS A 53 -3.53 -0.41 16.53
CA HIS A 53 -4.50 -1.46 16.84
C HIS A 53 -4.61 -2.56 15.77
N GLN A 54 -4.27 -2.30 14.50
CA GLN A 54 -4.33 -3.31 13.43
C GLN A 54 -3.01 -4.06 13.23
N SER A 55 -1.88 -3.48 13.64
CA SER A 55 -0.52 -4.05 13.42
C SER A 55 0.13 -4.66 14.66
N ALA A 56 -0.47 -4.53 15.85
CA ALA A 56 0.11 -5.02 17.10
C ALA A 56 0.38 -6.54 17.03
N ALA A 57 1.67 -6.87 16.91
CA ALA A 57 2.24 -8.21 16.87
C ALA A 57 1.85 -9.08 15.67
N LEU A 58 1.93 -8.54 14.45
CA LEU A 58 1.96 -9.39 13.25
C LEU A 58 3.07 -10.45 13.39
N PRO A 59 2.76 -11.74 13.28
CA PRO A 59 3.74 -12.78 13.49
C PRO A 59 4.81 -12.76 12.40
N ALA A 60 6.05 -12.91 12.83
CA ALA A 60 7.16 -13.13 11.91
C ALA A 60 6.89 -14.36 11.05
N TRP A 61 7.37 -14.31 9.81
CA TRP A 61 7.40 -15.45 8.90
C TRP A 61 7.88 -16.72 9.60
N GLU A 62 8.99 -16.65 10.34
CA GLU A 62 9.52 -17.83 11.03
C GLU A 62 8.57 -18.39 12.09
N GLN A 63 7.77 -17.54 12.75
CA GLN A 63 6.82 -17.96 13.77
C GLN A 63 5.62 -18.69 13.15
N VAL A 64 5.08 -18.18 12.04
CA VAL A 64 3.95 -18.83 11.33
C VAL A 64 4.38 -20.15 10.69
N PHE A 65 5.62 -20.22 10.20
CA PHE A 65 6.12 -21.41 9.51
C PHE A 65 6.67 -22.49 10.47
N ARG A 66 7.03 -22.13 11.70
CA ARG A 66 7.65 -23.04 12.68
C ARG A 66 6.85 -24.32 12.92
N PRO A 67 5.51 -24.31 13.08
CA PRO A 67 4.73 -25.54 13.24
C PRO A 67 4.84 -26.48 12.03
N LEU A 68 4.95 -25.93 10.81
CA LEU A 68 5.08 -26.70 9.56
C LEU A 68 6.47 -27.32 9.40
N LEU A 69 7.51 -26.75 10.02
CA LEU A 69 8.88 -27.25 9.96
C LEU A 69 9.08 -28.58 10.72
N THR A 70 8.09 -29.04 11.47
CA THR A 70 8.13 -30.34 12.17
C THR A 70 8.15 -31.53 11.20
N CYS A 71 7.61 -31.36 9.99
CA CYS A 71 7.62 -32.39 8.96
C CYS A 71 7.93 -31.79 7.58
N LYS A 72 9.02 -32.25 6.96
CA LYS A 72 9.48 -31.76 5.65
C LYS A 72 8.44 -31.93 4.53
N GLN A 73 7.65 -33.00 4.57
CA GLN A 73 6.60 -33.24 3.58
C GLN A 73 5.47 -32.22 3.75
N ILE A 74 4.93 -32.09 4.96
CA ILE A 74 3.86 -31.12 5.28
C ILE A 74 4.32 -29.70 4.95
N PHE A 75 5.56 -29.34 5.29
CA PHE A 75 6.11 -28.03 4.93
C PHE A 75 6.09 -27.78 3.43
N ARG A 76 6.57 -28.73 2.61
CA ARG A 76 6.61 -28.57 1.15
C ARG A 76 5.21 -28.45 0.54
N GLU A 77 4.26 -29.21 1.05
CA GLU A 77 2.85 -29.15 0.61
C GLU A 77 2.17 -27.85 1.03
N ALA A 78 2.38 -27.39 2.27
CA ALA A 78 1.69 -26.23 2.82
C ALA A 78 2.32 -24.88 2.42
N ARG A 79 3.64 -24.82 2.20
CA ARG A 79 4.40 -23.57 2.01
C ARG A 79 3.82 -22.67 0.92
N HIS A 80 3.55 -23.22 -0.26
CA HIS A 80 3.04 -22.44 -1.38
C HIS A 80 1.60 -21.95 -1.15
N ILE A 81 0.78 -22.73 -0.43
CA ILE A 81 -0.60 -22.35 -0.07
C ILE A 81 -0.56 -21.21 0.94
N LEU A 82 0.29 -21.33 1.96
CA LEU A 82 0.49 -20.28 2.96
C LEU A 82 0.98 -18.98 2.30
N LEU A 83 2.04 -19.05 1.49
CA LEU A 83 2.56 -17.91 0.73
C LEU A 83 1.52 -17.24 -0.17
N ALA A 84 0.71 -18.03 -0.87
CA ALA A 84 -0.32 -17.52 -1.77
C ALA A 84 -1.54 -16.94 -1.06
N SER A 85 -1.79 -17.34 0.19
CA SER A 85 -2.97 -16.92 0.95
C SER A 85 -2.66 -15.79 1.94
N SER A 86 -1.42 -15.70 2.41
CA SER A 86 -0.97 -14.66 3.34
C SER A 86 -0.85 -13.29 2.68
N THR A 87 -1.17 -12.25 3.45
CA THR A 87 -0.80 -10.86 3.14
C THR A 87 0.55 -10.54 3.74
N PHE A 88 1.48 -10.12 2.89
CA PHE A 88 2.83 -9.76 3.27
C PHE A 88 2.95 -8.27 3.58
N TYR A 89 3.27 -7.93 4.82
CA TYR A 89 3.40 -6.56 5.31
C TYR A 89 4.85 -6.09 5.22
N THR A 90 5.07 -4.91 4.66
CA THR A 90 6.41 -4.38 4.44
C THR A 90 6.45 -2.84 4.43
N GLY A 91 7.64 -2.28 4.68
CA GLY A 91 7.91 -0.85 4.59
C GLY A 91 8.87 -0.53 3.46
N THR A 92 9.17 0.76 3.28
CA THR A 92 10.08 1.22 2.22
C THR A 92 11.50 0.65 2.34
N GLY A 93 12.00 0.47 3.57
CA GLY A 93 13.37 0.03 3.85
C GLY A 93 13.76 -1.35 3.27
N ALA A 94 12.79 -2.24 3.06
CA ALA A 94 13.03 -3.56 2.49
C ALA A 94 13.49 -3.48 1.02
N PHE A 95 13.00 -2.47 0.30
CA PHE A 95 13.26 -2.26 -1.12
C PHE A 95 14.52 -1.42 -1.36
N THR A 96 14.80 -0.43 -0.49
CA THR A 96 16.01 0.39 -0.58
C THR A 96 17.30 -0.40 -0.28
N THR A 97 17.19 -1.49 0.47
CA THR A 97 18.33 -2.35 0.83
C THR A 97 18.43 -3.63 0.01
N ALA A 98 17.63 -3.77 -1.07
CA ALA A 98 17.54 -4.97 -1.91
C ALA A 98 17.33 -6.27 -1.10
N ARG A 99 16.59 -6.18 0.01
CA ARG A 99 16.40 -7.30 0.93
C ARG A 99 15.23 -8.18 0.54
N VAL A 100 14.30 -7.68 -0.26
CA VAL A 100 13.23 -8.51 -0.83
C VAL A 100 13.86 -9.49 -1.81
N ALA A 101 13.48 -10.76 -1.72
CA ALA A 101 13.92 -11.77 -2.66
C ALA A 101 12.69 -12.16 -3.47
N ALA A 102 12.83 -12.17 -4.79
CA ALA A 102 11.71 -12.39 -5.69
C ALA A 102 10.97 -13.69 -5.32
N ASN A 103 9.65 -13.58 -5.17
CA ASN A 103 8.82 -14.68 -4.71
C ASN A 103 7.52 -14.76 -5.51
N ASN A 104 7.45 -15.74 -6.41
CA ASN A 104 6.30 -16.01 -7.27
C ASN A 104 5.13 -16.66 -6.53
N GLU A 105 5.29 -17.10 -5.28
CA GLU A 105 4.21 -17.70 -4.50
C GLU A 105 3.39 -16.62 -3.77
N VAL A 106 3.96 -15.43 -3.52
CA VAL A 106 3.26 -14.31 -2.88
C VAL A 106 2.25 -13.69 -3.84
N ARG A 107 1.03 -13.47 -3.34
CA ARG A 107 -0.07 -12.88 -4.12
C ARG A 107 -0.64 -11.60 -3.50
N ARG A 108 -0.33 -11.32 -2.24
CA ARG A 108 -0.92 -10.20 -1.49
C ARG A 108 0.19 -9.46 -0.75
N VAL A 109 0.32 -8.16 -0.99
CA VAL A 109 1.31 -7.30 -0.33
C VAL A 109 0.59 -6.08 0.23
N ALA A 110 0.97 -5.69 1.44
CA ALA A 110 0.60 -4.42 2.05
C ALA A 110 1.89 -3.62 2.32
N VAL A 111 1.97 -2.40 1.78
CA VAL A 111 3.17 -1.56 1.88
C VAL A 111 2.85 -0.23 2.57
N TRP A 112 3.68 0.14 3.55
CA TRP A 112 3.64 1.46 4.20
C TRP A 112 4.63 2.40 3.54
N LEU A 113 4.11 3.44 2.91
CA LEU A 113 4.88 4.51 2.28
C LEU A 113 4.75 5.77 3.13
N HIS A 114 5.87 6.26 3.64
CA HIS A 114 5.93 7.55 4.34
C HIS A 114 6.55 8.55 3.40
N ILE A 115 5.74 9.43 2.83
CA ILE A 115 6.11 10.34 1.74
C ILE A 115 6.33 11.74 2.31
N ASP A 116 7.52 12.26 2.08
CA ASP A 116 7.96 13.62 2.36
C ASP A 116 8.80 14.18 1.20
N ASP A 117 9.18 15.45 1.29
CA ASP A 117 9.94 16.15 0.23
C ASP A 117 11.24 15.44 -0.17
N ASN A 118 11.86 14.71 0.75
CA ASN A 118 13.17 14.09 0.52
C ASN A 118 13.05 12.74 -0.20
N ASN A 119 11.87 12.12 -0.20
CA ASN A 119 11.71 10.75 -0.67
C ASN A 119 10.51 10.52 -1.61
N ARG A 120 9.80 11.58 -2.03
CA ARG A 120 8.64 11.46 -2.93
C ARG A 120 8.92 10.65 -4.21
N ILE A 121 10.10 10.80 -4.80
CA ILE A 121 10.52 10.06 -6.01
C ILE A 121 10.81 8.57 -5.70
N GLU A 122 11.22 8.24 -4.46
CA GLU A 122 11.52 6.86 -4.08
C GLU A 122 10.29 5.95 -4.15
N SER A 123 9.09 6.52 -3.97
CA SER A 123 7.82 5.79 -4.09
C SER A 123 7.69 5.07 -5.46
N GLY A 124 8.09 5.74 -6.55
CA GLY A 124 8.09 5.15 -7.89
C GLY A 124 9.06 3.98 -8.03
N THR A 125 10.25 4.10 -7.44
CA THR A 125 11.24 3.00 -7.43
C THR A 125 10.74 1.81 -6.63
N ILE A 126 10.15 2.05 -5.45
CA ILE A 126 9.60 1.01 -4.59
C ILE A 126 8.48 0.26 -5.31
N MET A 127 7.56 0.98 -5.97
CA MET A 127 6.44 0.36 -6.68
C MET A 127 6.91 -0.53 -7.84
N LYS A 128 7.91 -0.06 -8.60
CA LYS A 128 8.54 -0.86 -9.65
C LYS A 128 9.18 -2.14 -9.10
N LEU A 129 9.87 -2.04 -7.96
CA LEU A 129 10.46 -3.20 -7.29
C LEU A 129 9.40 -4.19 -6.80
N ILE A 130 8.27 -3.71 -6.25
CA ILE A 130 7.14 -4.58 -5.88
C ILE A 130 6.64 -5.38 -7.09
N GLY A 131 6.43 -4.71 -8.23
CA GLY A 131 5.98 -5.38 -9.47
C GLY A 131 6.96 -6.44 -10.00
N PHE A 132 8.26 -6.22 -9.79
CA PHE A 132 9.33 -7.15 -10.20
C PHE A 132 9.51 -8.31 -9.22
N GLU A 133 9.60 -8.02 -7.92
CA GLU A 133 9.84 -8.97 -6.83
C GLU A 133 8.65 -9.93 -6.63
N PHE A 134 7.43 -9.51 -6.98
CA PHE A 134 6.22 -10.32 -6.82
C PHE A 134 5.51 -10.53 -8.17
N PRO A 135 6.00 -11.45 -9.03
CA PRO A 135 5.48 -11.62 -10.38
C PRO A 135 3.99 -11.98 -10.46
N ASN A 136 3.48 -12.73 -9.47
CA ASN A 136 2.11 -13.22 -9.37
C ASN A 136 1.26 -12.44 -8.37
N LEU A 137 1.63 -11.19 -8.09
CA LEU A 137 0.85 -10.30 -7.24
C LEU A 137 -0.58 -10.18 -7.77
N GLN A 138 -1.55 -10.30 -6.88
CA GLN A 138 -2.99 -10.18 -7.17
C GLN A 138 -3.60 -9.00 -6.41
N HIS A 139 -3.11 -8.72 -5.20
CA HIS A 139 -3.58 -7.61 -4.39
C HIS A 139 -2.40 -6.82 -3.83
N LEU A 140 -2.45 -5.51 -4.00
CA LEU A 140 -1.54 -4.56 -3.37
C LEU A 140 -2.35 -3.55 -2.55
N ALA A 141 -2.09 -3.48 -1.25
CA ALA A 141 -2.56 -2.42 -0.38
C ALA A 141 -1.43 -1.42 -0.12
N ILE A 142 -1.69 -0.14 -0.32
CA ILE A 142 -0.75 0.95 -0.13
C ILE A 142 -1.28 1.81 1.02
N HIS A 143 -0.55 1.84 2.13
CA HIS A 143 -0.78 2.79 3.22
C HIS A 143 0.12 4.00 2.96
N ALA A 144 -0.44 5.03 2.33
CA ALA A 144 0.25 6.25 1.92
C ALA A 144 0.14 7.32 3.01
N HIS A 145 1.18 7.46 3.82
CA HIS A 145 1.30 8.48 4.85
C HIS A 145 2.04 9.68 4.28
N MET A 146 1.34 10.77 4.00
CA MET A 146 1.90 11.94 3.32
C MET A 146 2.13 13.10 4.28
N ARG A 147 3.09 13.98 3.96
CA ARG A 147 3.18 15.28 4.63
C ARG A 147 1.90 16.09 4.34
N PRO A 148 1.29 16.74 5.35
CA PRO A 148 0.25 17.73 5.10
C PRO A 148 0.72 18.83 4.16
N PRO A 149 -0.02 19.13 3.09
CA PRO A 149 0.38 20.18 2.15
C PRO A 149 0.19 21.57 2.76
N GLU A 150 0.94 22.54 2.23
CA GLU A 150 0.89 23.94 2.70
C GLU A 150 -0.39 24.68 2.26
N SER A 151 -1.11 24.12 1.28
CA SER A 151 -2.41 24.59 0.83
C SER A 151 -3.23 23.40 0.31
N TYR A 152 -4.53 23.58 0.14
CA TYR A 152 -5.42 22.54 -0.40
C TYR A 152 -4.98 22.04 -1.79
N GLU A 153 -4.51 22.94 -2.66
CA GLU A 153 -4.09 22.59 -4.02
C GLU A 153 -2.70 21.93 -4.09
N ASN A 154 -1.86 22.08 -3.07
CA ASN A 154 -0.45 21.70 -3.12
C ASN A 154 -0.20 20.22 -2.79
N LEU A 155 -0.85 19.31 -3.51
CA LEU A 155 -0.72 17.85 -3.38
C LEU A 155 0.36 17.25 -4.31
N CYS A 156 1.39 18.02 -4.68
CA CYS A 156 2.38 17.61 -5.67
C CYS A 156 3.13 16.32 -5.30
N ASP A 157 3.31 16.04 -4.01
CA ASP A 157 3.93 14.79 -3.54
C ASP A 157 3.11 13.54 -3.90
N ALA A 158 1.83 13.69 -4.28
CA ALA A 158 0.98 12.59 -4.72
C ALA A 158 1.26 12.21 -6.18
N ILE A 159 1.85 13.10 -6.99
CA ILE A 159 2.13 12.85 -8.41
C ILE A 159 3.06 11.65 -8.59
N PRO A 160 4.24 11.56 -7.93
CA PRO A 160 5.11 10.41 -8.08
C PRO A 160 4.45 9.09 -7.67
N LEU A 161 3.65 9.09 -6.59
CA LEU A 161 2.92 7.92 -6.13
C LEU A 161 1.84 7.50 -7.14
N GLY A 162 1.02 8.46 -7.59
CA GLY A 162 -0.04 8.20 -8.55
C GLY A 162 0.51 7.66 -9.87
N ALA A 163 1.58 8.26 -10.39
CA ALA A 163 2.23 7.80 -11.62
C ALA A 163 2.78 6.37 -11.46
N ALA A 164 3.33 6.06 -10.28
CA ALA A 164 3.81 4.71 -9.97
C ALA A 164 2.69 3.66 -9.92
N ILE A 165 1.53 4.02 -9.38
CA ILE A 165 0.32 3.17 -9.36
C ILE A 165 -0.15 2.91 -10.79
N VAL A 166 -0.34 3.96 -11.59
CA VAL A 166 -0.77 3.85 -13.00
C VAL A 166 0.16 2.94 -13.81
N ARG A 167 1.48 3.12 -13.66
CA ARG A 167 2.48 2.27 -14.32
C ARG A 167 2.38 0.81 -13.88
N LEU A 168 2.23 0.57 -12.58
CA LEU A 168 2.08 -0.78 -12.05
C LEU A 168 0.80 -1.46 -12.58
N GLU A 169 -0.33 -0.76 -12.59
CA GLU A 169 -1.60 -1.30 -13.09
C GLU A 169 -1.56 -1.61 -14.59
N ARG A 170 -0.86 -0.78 -15.38
CA ARG A 170 -0.58 -1.07 -16.79
C ARG A 170 0.23 -2.35 -16.95
N ASP A 171 1.32 -2.49 -16.20
CA ASP A 171 2.25 -3.63 -16.30
C ASP A 171 1.66 -4.91 -15.71
N LYS A 172 0.75 -4.77 -14.73
CA LYS A 172 0.12 -5.85 -13.97
C LYS A 172 -1.40 -5.70 -13.94
N ARG A 173 -2.06 -5.75 -15.11
CA ARG A 173 -3.53 -5.58 -15.26
C ARG A 173 -4.43 -6.49 -14.42
N HIS A 174 -3.89 -7.54 -13.79
CA HIS A 174 -4.62 -8.47 -12.93
C HIS A 174 -4.38 -8.21 -11.43
N THR A 175 -3.52 -7.25 -11.09
CA THR A 175 -3.30 -6.80 -9.73
C THR A 175 -4.35 -5.76 -9.40
N GLN A 176 -5.11 -6.00 -8.34
CA GLN A 176 -5.96 -5.00 -7.72
C GLN A 176 -5.09 -4.14 -6.78
N VAL A 177 -5.01 -2.85 -7.05
CA VAL A 177 -4.34 -1.88 -6.17
C VAL A 177 -5.39 -1.18 -5.32
N THR A 178 -5.09 -1.01 -4.05
CA THR A 178 -5.90 -0.26 -3.08
C THR A 178 -4.99 0.70 -2.34
N MET A 179 -5.50 1.89 -2.03
CA MET A 179 -4.75 2.93 -1.34
C MET A 179 -5.55 3.43 -0.13
N GLU A 180 -4.89 3.49 1.00
CA GLU A 180 -5.33 4.14 2.22
C GLU A 180 -4.44 5.37 2.42
N PHE A 181 -5.05 6.54 2.54
CA PHE A 181 -4.35 7.81 2.64
C PHE A 181 -4.44 8.33 4.08
N ASP A 182 -3.33 8.76 4.65
CA ASP A 182 -3.29 9.48 5.91
C ASP A 182 -2.12 10.47 5.95
N TYR A 183 -2.07 11.33 6.97
CA TYR A 183 -0.98 12.26 7.17
C TYR A 183 0.06 11.74 8.16
N VAL A 184 1.33 12.05 7.90
CA VAL A 184 2.40 11.71 8.84
C VAL A 184 2.27 12.43 10.19
N TRP A 185 1.58 13.58 10.25
CA TRP A 185 1.23 14.29 11.48
C TRP A 185 -0.13 15.00 11.31
N HIS A 186 -0.84 15.21 12.42
CA HIS A 186 -2.09 15.96 12.43
C HIS A 186 -1.95 17.31 13.15
N GLY A 187 -2.58 18.34 12.60
CA GLY A 187 -2.57 19.69 13.16
C GLY A 187 -3.17 20.69 12.17
N VAL A 188 -2.89 21.98 12.39
CA VAL A 188 -3.30 23.06 11.48
C VAL A 188 -2.42 23.01 10.22
N MET A 189 -3.07 22.97 9.05
CA MET A 189 -2.41 23.03 7.76
C MET A 189 -2.18 24.48 7.33
N PHE A 190 -3.25 25.29 7.38
CA PHE A 190 -3.22 26.71 7.07
C PHE A 190 -4.40 27.44 7.74
N ASP A 191 -4.28 28.76 7.86
CA ASP A 191 -5.31 29.63 8.42
C ASP A 191 -5.97 30.45 7.32
N SER A 192 -7.31 30.49 7.35
CA SER A 192 -8.13 31.24 6.41
C SER A 192 -8.80 32.40 7.14
N PRO A 193 -8.68 33.65 6.63
CA PRO A 193 -9.41 34.79 7.18
C PRO A 193 -10.94 34.61 7.24
N PHE A 194 -11.49 33.69 6.44
CA PHE A 194 -12.92 33.46 6.31
C PHE A 194 -13.39 32.16 6.97
N LEU A 195 -12.52 31.17 7.15
CA LEU A 195 -12.87 29.82 7.62
C LEU A 195 -12.13 29.41 8.91
N GLY A 196 -11.23 30.27 9.39
CA GLY A 196 -10.34 30.01 10.52
C GLY A 196 -9.30 28.94 10.21
N GLU A 197 -8.83 28.30 11.27
CA GLU A 197 -7.85 27.21 11.18
C GLU A 197 -8.45 26.02 10.42
N ILE A 198 -7.71 25.58 9.39
CA ILE A 198 -8.01 24.38 8.62
C ILE A 198 -7.00 23.33 9.05
N THR A 199 -7.50 22.19 9.52
CA THR A 199 -6.70 21.10 10.06
C THR A 199 -6.59 19.96 9.05
N THR A 200 -5.62 19.07 9.29
CA THR A 200 -5.44 17.85 8.49
C THR A 200 -6.70 16.98 8.46
N GLN A 201 -7.45 16.93 9.56
CA GLN A 201 -8.69 16.16 9.63
C GLN A 201 -9.78 16.70 8.69
N ASP A 202 -9.80 18.01 8.45
CA ASP A 202 -10.82 18.62 7.60
C ASP A 202 -10.64 18.24 6.13
N SER A 203 -9.38 18.08 5.71
CA SER A 203 -8.99 17.85 4.32
C SER A 203 -8.69 16.39 3.99
N LEU A 204 -8.58 15.51 4.98
CA LEU A 204 -8.14 14.11 4.81
C LEU A 204 -8.96 13.35 3.75
N GLU A 205 -10.26 13.26 3.94
CA GLU A 205 -11.18 12.55 3.03
C GLU A 205 -11.16 13.16 1.62
N ASP A 206 -11.14 14.48 1.53
CA ASP A 206 -11.19 15.19 0.25
C ASP A 206 -9.87 15.02 -0.52
N HIS A 207 -8.72 15.03 0.17
CA HIS A 207 -7.43 14.77 -0.45
C HIS A 207 -7.26 13.31 -0.86
N GLU A 208 -7.77 12.34 -0.08
CA GLU A 208 -7.81 10.95 -0.52
C GLU A 208 -8.58 10.81 -1.84
N LEU A 209 -9.76 11.45 -1.95
CA LEU A 209 -10.55 11.45 -3.18
C LEU A 209 -9.80 12.10 -4.36
N VAL A 210 -9.09 13.21 -4.12
CA VAL A 210 -8.26 13.84 -5.16
C VAL A 210 -7.22 12.87 -5.71
N VAL A 211 -6.49 12.16 -4.84
CA VAL A 211 -5.46 11.22 -5.30
C VAL A 211 -6.07 10.01 -6.02
N ARG A 212 -7.24 9.53 -5.59
CA ARG A 212 -7.96 8.43 -6.25
C ARG A 212 -8.49 8.83 -7.63
N ASP A 213 -9.08 10.02 -7.74
CA ASP A 213 -9.55 10.53 -9.03
C ASP A 213 -8.39 10.89 -9.96
N LEU A 214 -7.24 11.29 -9.41
CA LEU A 214 -6.04 11.58 -10.19
C LEU A 214 -5.50 10.34 -10.93
N ILE A 215 -5.44 9.18 -10.25
CA ILE A 215 -4.96 7.94 -10.89
C ILE A 215 -5.94 7.39 -11.94
N GLU A 216 -7.19 7.83 -11.91
CA GLU A 216 -8.23 7.50 -12.90
C GLU A 216 -8.34 8.56 -14.02
N ASP A 217 -7.64 9.69 -13.91
CA ASP A 217 -7.75 10.78 -14.87
C ASP A 217 -6.96 10.49 -16.17
N ASP A 218 -7.66 10.50 -17.30
CA ASP A 218 -7.08 10.17 -18.62
C ASP A 218 -5.82 10.99 -18.97
N ALA A 219 -5.79 12.29 -18.64
CA ALA A 219 -4.65 13.14 -18.96
C ALA A 219 -3.44 12.82 -18.08
N PHE A 220 -3.68 12.56 -16.79
CA PHE A 220 -2.65 12.09 -15.88
C PHE A 220 -2.11 10.72 -16.30
N VAL A 221 -3.00 9.79 -16.67
CA VAL A 221 -2.63 8.44 -17.10
C VAL A 221 -1.76 8.48 -18.35
N GLU A 222 -2.13 9.25 -19.37
CA GLU A 222 -1.30 9.35 -20.58
C GLU A 222 0.07 9.94 -20.30
N ALA A 223 0.15 11.04 -19.52
CA ALA A 223 1.42 11.66 -19.13
C ALA A 223 2.29 10.72 -18.28
N ALA A 224 1.70 10.06 -17.28
CA ALA A 224 2.41 9.11 -16.43
C ALA A 224 2.98 7.92 -17.23
N LEU A 225 2.36 7.56 -18.35
CA LEU A 225 2.79 6.47 -19.23
C LEU A 225 3.68 6.92 -20.40
N ALA A 226 3.89 8.23 -20.61
CA ALA A 226 4.75 8.80 -21.65
C ALA A 226 6.24 8.66 -21.27
N ASP A 227 6.62 9.07 -20.06
CA ASP A 227 7.93 8.83 -19.42
C ASP A 227 8.39 7.34 -19.52
N ALA A 228 7.46 6.38 -19.41
CA ALA A 228 7.77 4.95 -19.54
C ALA A 228 8.12 4.49 -20.97
N ARG A 229 7.93 5.32 -22.01
CA ARG A 229 8.16 4.97 -23.43
C ARG A 229 9.58 5.28 -23.92
N GLY A 230 10.44 5.88 -23.09
CA GLY A 230 11.87 6.05 -23.37
C GLY A 230 12.16 6.96 -24.56
N VAL A 231 11.37 8.03 -24.71
CA VAL A 231 11.57 9.05 -25.75
C VAL A 231 12.28 10.23 -25.08
N ASP A 232 13.52 10.47 -25.49
CA ASP A 232 14.37 11.66 -25.32
C ASP A 232 14.12 12.56 -24.08
N ALA A 233 15.15 12.64 -23.21
CA ALA A 233 15.20 13.40 -21.95
C ALA A 233 15.01 14.94 -22.05
N ASP A 234 14.58 15.46 -23.20
CA ASP A 234 14.23 16.86 -23.41
C ASP A 234 12.71 17.13 -23.18
N ASP A 235 11.87 16.08 -23.07
CA ASP A 235 10.40 16.19 -22.84
C ASP A 235 9.96 15.92 -21.38
N ASP A 236 10.88 15.60 -20.45
CA ASP A 236 10.56 15.27 -19.05
C ASP A 236 9.82 16.43 -18.33
N ASP A 237 10.15 17.68 -18.67
CA ASP A 237 9.52 18.88 -18.12
C ASP A 237 8.06 19.05 -18.59
N ASP A 238 7.71 18.60 -19.79
CA ASP A 238 6.37 18.72 -20.37
C ASP A 238 5.42 17.67 -19.79
N ASP A 239 5.91 16.45 -19.54
CA ASP A 239 5.17 15.37 -18.88
C ASP A 239 4.88 15.69 -17.41
N GLU A 240 5.86 16.25 -16.67
CA GLU A 240 5.65 16.70 -15.27
C GLU A 240 4.63 17.85 -15.20
N GLN A 241 4.69 18.79 -16.14
CA GLN A 241 3.70 19.86 -16.26
C GLN A 241 2.30 19.32 -16.55
N ALA A 242 2.17 18.34 -17.44
CA ALA A 242 0.89 17.71 -17.76
C ALA A 242 0.30 16.99 -16.53
N MET A 243 1.10 16.23 -15.79
CA MET A 243 0.68 15.59 -14.54
C MET A 243 0.26 16.62 -13.49
N THR A 244 1.01 17.70 -13.34
CA THR A 244 0.70 18.80 -12.42
C THR A 244 -0.60 19.50 -12.82
N ALA A 245 -0.82 19.76 -14.11
CA ALA A 245 -2.04 20.36 -14.61
C ALA A 245 -3.27 19.46 -14.38
N ALA A 246 -3.11 18.14 -14.52
CA ALA A 246 -4.15 17.17 -14.21
C ALA A 246 -4.48 17.18 -12.71
N LEU A 247 -3.47 17.16 -11.83
CA LEU A 247 -3.66 17.31 -10.38
C LEU A 247 -4.47 18.57 -10.06
N LEU A 248 -4.04 19.75 -10.54
CA LEU A 248 -4.73 21.01 -10.26
C LEU A 248 -6.19 20.99 -10.75
N ARG A 249 -6.46 20.40 -11.92
CA ARG A 249 -7.82 20.26 -12.43
C ARG A 249 -8.68 19.35 -11.54
N VAL A 250 -8.15 18.20 -11.13
CA VAL A 250 -8.85 17.26 -10.24
C VAL A 250 -9.09 17.93 -8.88
N THR A 251 -8.08 18.57 -8.28
CA THR A 251 -8.22 19.26 -6.99
C THR A 251 -9.30 20.33 -7.03
N ARG A 252 -9.35 21.16 -8.09
CA ARG A 252 -10.41 22.18 -8.27
C ARG A 252 -11.81 21.60 -8.38
N SER A 253 -11.95 20.37 -8.88
CA SER A 253 -13.25 19.72 -8.96
C SER A 253 -13.82 19.34 -7.58
N HIS A 254 -12.93 19.09 -6.60
CA HIS A 254 -13.28 18.77 -5.21
C HIS A 254 -13.36 20.00 -4.30
N GLU A 255 -12.65 21.08 -4.66
CA GLU A 255 -12.50 22.30 -3.86
C GLU A 255 -13.83 22.89 -3.40
N ARG A 256 -14.85 22.98 -4.27
CA ARG A 256 -16.16 23.53 -3.90
C ARG A 256 -16.83 22.71 -2.79
N ARG A 257 -16.82 21.38 -2.92
CA ARG A 257 -17.45 20.48 -1.94
C ARG A 257 -16.75 20.59 -0.58
N TRP A 258 -15.42 20.65 -0.61
CA TRP A 258 -14.59 20.85 0.57
C TRP A 258 -14.86 22.21 1.24
N PHE A 259 -14.95 23.30 0.46
CA PHE A 259 -15.32 24.61 1.01
C PHE A 259 -16.71 24.62 1.66
N GLU A 260 -17.71 23.99 1.03
CA GLU A 260 -19.05 23.88 1.60
C GLU A 260 -19.05 23.07 2.92
N LYS A 261 -18.20 22.03 3.02
CA LYS A 261 -17.98 21.26 4.25
C LYS A 261 -17.37 22.13 5.36
N LEU A 262 -16.32 22.89 5.05
CA LEU A 262 -15.68 23.82 5.98
C LEU A 262 -16.63 24.93 6.47
N HIS A 263 -17.43 25.48 5.57
CA HIS A 263 -18.38 26.55 5.92
C HIS A 263 -19.49 26.05 6.85
N ARG A 264 -19.97 24.81 6.65
CA ARG A 264 -20.95 24.21 7.59
C ARG A 264 -20.36 24.01 8.98
N ARG A 265 -19.09 23.65 9.07
CA ARG A 265 -18.39 23.49 10.36
C ARG A 265 -18.34 24.80 11.14
N THR A 266 -17.99 25.91 10.49
CA THR A 266 -17.93 27.24 11.15
C THR A 266 -19.29 27.78 11.58
N LEU A 267 -20.39 27.31 10.98
CA LEU A 267 -21.75 27.65 11.42
C LEU A 267 -22.24 26.83 12.62
N VAL A 268 -21.58 25.71 12.91
CA VAL A 268 -21.95 24.77 14.00
C VAL A 268 -21.02 24.92 15.22
N ALA A 269 -19.84 25.51 15.04
CA ALA A 269 -18.89 25.88 16.09
C ALA A 269 -19.32 27.16 16.82
#